data_AF-A0A914RVR8-F1
#
_entry.id   AF-A0A914RVR8-F1
#
_cell.length_a   1.000
_cell.length_b   1.000
_cell.length_c   1.000
_cell.angle_alpha   90.00
_cell.angle_beta   90.00
_cell.angle_gamma   90.00
#
_symmetry.space_group_name_H-M   'P 1'
#
loop_
_entity.id
_entity.type
_entity.pdbx_description
1 polymer ?
#
loop_
_entity_poly.entity_id
_entity_poly.type
_entity_poly.pdbx_seq_one_letter_code
_entity_poly.pdbx_strand_id
1 'polypeptide(L)'
;LRVYREYFEKRFLEDTEAYFAHEAAEFIQANPVTEYMKKVETRLKEEKQRCDLYLNPSTQEDADLERMYTLCDRVENGLDELKAALEKHIARQGEAALDKIADVAINDPKQYVSTILDVHKRYHQLVTCAFKNEPGFVQSLDKACTAFINRNNVTKKANVSDALKMM
;
A
#
# COMPACT_ATOMS: atom_id res chain seq x y z
N LEU A 1 1.71 10.46 5.47
CA LEU A 1 0.43 9.91 4.98
C LEU A 1 -0.73 10.14 5.97
N ARG A 2 -0.58 9.88 7.29
CA ARG A 2 -1.65 10.13 8.29
C ARG A 2 -2.14 11.60 8.34
N VAL A 3 -1.22 12.57 8.35
CA VAL A 3 -1.57 14.01 8.36
C VAL A 3 -2.28 14.44 7.07
N TYR A 4 -1.89 13.88 5.92
CA TYR A 4 -2.59 14.14 4.64
C TYR A 4 -4.02 13.57 4.67
N ARG A 5 -4.19 12.32 5.15
CA ARG A 5 -5.52 11.69 5.32
C ARG A 5 -6.42 12.45 6.30
N GLU A 6 -5.90 12.79 7.47
CA GLU A 6 -6.68 13.42 8.54
C GLU A 6 -7.02 14.89 8.27
N TYR A 7 -6.11 15.66 7.67
CA TYR A 7 -6.29 17.12 7.54
C TYR A 7 -6.66 17.59 6.14
N PHE A 8 -6.30 16.85 5.09
CA PHE A 8 -6.53 17.27 3.70
C PHE A 8 -7.52 16.36 2.98
N GLU A 9 -7.27 15.06 2.93
CA GLU A 9 -8.06 14.11 2.15
C GLU A 9 -9.48 13.99 2.67
N LYS A 10 -9.66 13.79 3.99
CA LYS A 10 -10.98 13.73 4.60
C LYS A 10 -11.77 15.02 4.33
N ARG A 11 -11.14 16.19 4.51
CA ARG A 11 -11.80 17.48 4.30
C ARG A 11 -12.13 17.73 2.83
N PHE A 12 -11.21 17.38 1.93
CA PHE A 12 -11.40 17.46 0.49
C PHE A 12 -12.56 16.58 0.03
N LEU A 13 -12.67 15.35 0.52
CA LEU A 13 -13.77 14.44 0.19
C LEU A 13 -15.12 14.96 0.72
N GLU A 14 -15.18 15.38 1.99
CA GLU A 14 -16.39 15.94 2.60
C GLU A 14 -16.86 17.21 1.86
N ASP A 15 -15.95 18.14 1.57
CA ASP A 15 -16.27 19.39 0.86
C ASP A 15 -16.68 19.10 -0.61
N THR A 16 -16.07 18.10 -1.26
CA THR A 16 -16.39 17.70 -2.64
C THR A 16 -17.75 17.01 -2.73
N GLU A 17 -18.08 16.12 -1.77
CA GLU A 17 -19.39 15.47 -1.67
C GLU A 17 -20.50 16.51 -1.46
N ALA A 18 -20.32 17.44 -0.51
CA ALA A 18 -21.28 18.50 -0.23
C ALA A 18 -21.51 19.41 -1.44
N TYR A 19 -20.43 19.79 -2.15
CA TYR A 19 -20.51 20.59 -3.37
C TYR A 19 -21.34 19.89 -4.46
N PHE A 20 -21.06 18.61 -4.73
CA PHE A 20 -21.77 17.89 -5.79
C PHE A 20 -23.21 17.55 -5.44
N ALA A 21 -23.51 17.26 -4.17
CA ALA A 21 -24.88 17.05 -3.71
C ALA A 21 -25.74 18.31 -3.90
N HIS A 22 -25.19 19.48 -3.58
CA HIS A 22 -25.85 20.77 -3.79
C HIS A 22 -26.03 21.07 -5.28
N GLU A 23 -24.96 20.96 -6.06
CA GLU A 23 -24.99 21.21 -7.51
C GLU A 23 -26.00 20.29 -8.23
N ALA A 24 -26.08 19.02 -7.83
CA ALA A 24 -27.04 18.07 -8.37
C ALA A 24 -28.49 18.44 -8.04
N ALA A 25 -28.76 18.82 -6.79
CA ALA A 25 -30.10 19.20 -6.34
C ALA A 25 -30.63 20.43 -7.09
N GLU A 26 -29.79 21.46 -7.28
CA GLU A 26 -30.16 22.64 -8.07
C GLU A 26 -30.32 22.32 -9.56
N PHE A 27 -29.42 21.50 -10.12
CA PHE A 27 -29.43 21.20 -11.55
C PHE A 27 -30.65 20.39 -11.97
N ILE A 28 -31.07 19.39 -11.16
CA ILE A 28 -32.24 18.54 -11.45
C ILE A 28 -33.56 19.32 -11.32
N GLN A 29 -33.62 20.37 -10.49
CA GLN A 29 -34.80 21.24 -10.42
C GLN A 29 -35.02 22.06 -11.70
N ALA A 30 -33.94 22.40 -12.42
CA ALA A 30 -33.99 23.29 -13.58
C ALA A 30 -33.80 22.56 -14.93
N ASN A 31 -33.33 21.31 -14.93
CA ASN A 31 -32.94 20.59 -16.14
C ASN A 31 -33.48 19.16 -16.18
N PRO A 32 -33.76 18.60 -17.37
CA PRO A 32 -34.15 17.21 -17.52
C PRO A 32 -33.09 16.25 -16.96
N VAL A 33 -33.55 15.15 -16.38
CA VAL A 33 -32.69 14.09 -15.81
C VAL A 33 -31.66 13.57 -16.84
N THR A 34 -32.00 13.55 -18.13
CA THR A 34 -31.09 13.14 -19.20
C THR A 34 -29.88 14.06 -19.39
N GLU A 35 -30.03 15.37 -19.18
CA GLU A 35 -28.91 16.33 -19.19
C GLU A 35 -28.08 16.21 -17.90
N TYR A 36 -28.72 15.91 -16.78
CA TYR A 36 -28.01 15.59 -15.53
C TYR A 36 -27.10 14.36 -15.69
N MET A 37 -27.58 13.29 -16.34
CA MET A 37 -26.78 12.07 -16.57
C MET A 37 -25.53 12.35 -17.43
N LYS A 38 -25.63 13.18 -18.47
CA LYS A 38 -24.46 13.60 -19.29
C LYS A 38 -23.47 14.45 -18.48
N LYS A 39 -24.00 15.33 -17.61
CA LYS A 39 -23.20 16.16 -16.72
C LYS A 39 -22.44 15.32 -15.69
N VAL A 40 -23.09 14.28 -15.13
CA VAL A 40 -22.46 13.31 -14.22
C VAL A 40 -21.33 12.56 -14.90
N GLU A 41 -21.51 12.05 -16.13
CA GLU A 41 -20.44 11.35 -16.86
C GLU A 41 -19.23 12.25 -17.12
N THR A 42 -19.48 13.50 -17.53
CA THR A 42 -18.41 14.49 -17.77
C THR A 42 -17.66 14.77 -16.47
N ARG A 43 -18.39 14.94 -15.36
CA ARG A 43 -17.80 15.22 -14.05
C ARG A 43 -17.05 14.04 -13.45
N LEU A 44 -17.49 12.80 -13.66
CA LEU A 44 -16.76 11.61 -13.25
C LEU A 44 -15.40 11.51 -13.95
N LYS A 45 -15.31 11.90 -15.23
CA LYS A 45 -14.03 11.97 -15.95
C LYS A 45 -13.11 13.06 -15.41
N GLU A 46 -13.66 14.25 -15.16
CA GLU A 46 -12.90 15.37 -14.60
C GLU A 46 -12.38 15.05 -13.19
N GLU A 47 -13.20 14.43 -12.34
CA GLU A 47 -12.81 14.10 -10.97
C GLU A 47 -11.79 12.95 -10.95
N LYS A 48 -11.89 11.98 -11.87
CA LYS A 48 -10.85 10.96 -12.03
C LYS A 48 -9.50 11.57 -12.40
N GLN A 49 -9.47 12.52 -13.33
CA GLN A 49 -8.23 13.24 -13.66
C GLN A 49 -7.71 14.09 -12.51
N ARG A 50 -8.61 14.73 -11.73
CA ARG A 50 -8.22 15.47 -10.51
C ARG A 50 -7.64 14.55 -9.44
N CYS A 51 -8.22 13.38 -9.22
CA CYS A 51 -7.69 12.38 -8.31
C CYS A 51 -6.28 11.96 -8.72
N ASP A 52 -6.05 11.68 -10.00
CA ASP A 52 -4.72 11.32 -10.51
C ASP A 52 -3.69 12.47 -10.35
N LEU A 53 -4.15 13.73 -10.34
CA LEU A 53 -3.30 14.92 -10.22
C LEU A 53 -3.02 15.34 -8.77
N TYR A 54 -3.98 15.16 -7.87
CA TYR A 54 -3.98 15.71 -6.51
C TYR A 54 -3.91 14.65 -5.38
N LEU A 55 -4.31 13.40 -5.64
CA LEU A 55 -4.17 12.29 -4.70
C LEU A 55 -2.88 11.52 -4.98
N ASN A 56 -2.23 11.08 -3.90
CA ASN A 56 -1.05 10.24 -4.03
C ASN A 56 -1.48 8.86 -4.59
N PRO A 57 -0.82 8.32 -5.63
CA PRO A 57 -1.12 7.00 -6.19
C PRO A 57 -1.18 5.87 -5.14
N SER A 58 -0.39 5.97 -4.07
CA SER A 58 -0.42 5.00 -2.96
C SER A 58 -1.76 4.96 -2.21
N THR A 59 -2.54 6.05 -2.27
CA THR A 59 -3.79 6.20 -1.52
C THR A 59 -4.94 5.42 -2.17
N GLN A 60 -4.94 5.30 -3.50
CA GLN A 60 -5.90 4.48 -4.24
C GLN A 60 -5.66 2.97 -3.99
N GLU A 61 -4.39 2.55 -4.03
CA GLU A 61 -4.01 1.15 -3.79
C GLU A 61 -4.35 0.71 -2.35
N ASP A 62 -4.08 1.55 -1.35
CA ASP A 62 -4.40 1.24 0.05
C ASP A 62 -5.91 1.15 0.32
N ALA A 63 -6.71 2.03 -0.30
CA ALA A 63 -8.17 2.04 -0.12
C ALA A 63 -8.85 0.83 -0.78
N ASP A 64 -8.32 0.35 -1.90
CA ASP A 64 -8.79 -0.89 -2.54
C ASP A 64 -8.46 -2.12 -1.70
N LEU A 65 -7.29 -2.15 -1.06
CA LEU A 65 -6.91 -3.22 -0.14
C LEU A 65 -7.80 -3.26 1.11
N GLU A 66 -8.18 -2.10 1.66
CA GLU A 66 -9.11 -2.01 2.80
C GLU A 66 -10.52 -2.53 2.44
N ARG A 67 -11.01 -2.19 1.24
CA ARG A 67 -12.29 -2.71 0.72
C ARG A 67 -12.25 -4.23 0.57
N MET A 68 -11.18 -4.77 0.00
CA MET A 68 -11.02 -6.21 -0.18
C MET A 68 -10.95 -6.94 1.16
N TYR A 69 -10.19 -6.41 2.12
CA TYR A 69 -10.15 -6.91 3.50
C TYR A 69 -11.55 -6.98 4.13
N THR A 70 -12.32 -5.90 4.04
CA THR A 70 -13.66 -5.80 4.65
C THR A 70 -14.68 -6.77 4.03
N LEU A 71 -14.49 -7.16 2.76
CA LEU A 71 -15.32 -8.16 2.09
C LEU A 71 -14.91 -9.58 2.48
N CYS A 72 -13.61 -9.87 2.46
CA CYS A 72 -13.05 -11.17 2.80
C CYS A 72 -13.24 -11.55 4.27
N ASP A 73 -13.22 -10.58 5.19
CA ASP A 73 -13.45 -10.77 6.63
C ASP A 73 -14.86 -11.29 6.96
N ARG A 74 -15.82 -11.13 6.04
CA ARG A 74 -17.20 -11.63 6.21
C ARG A 74 -17.37 -13.11 5.85
N VAL A 75 -16.33 -13.72 5.29
CA VAL A 75 -16.32 -15.13 4.85
C VAL A 75 -15.38 -15.90 5.76
N GLU A 76 -15.82 -17.04 6.27
CA GLU A 76 -14.97 -17.94 7.05
C GLU A 76 -13.72 -18.32 6.24
N ASN A 77 -12.53 -18.11 6.82
CA ASN A 77 -11.22 -18.27 6.16
C ASN A 77 -10.98 -17.36 4.93
N GLY A 78 -11.84 -16.36 4.67
CA GLY A 78 -11.73 -15.49 3.50
C GLY A 78 -10.47 -14.62 3.45
N LEU A 79 -9.80 -14.45 4.59
CA LEU A 79 -8.56 -13.66 4.72
C LEU A 79 -7.29 -14.47 4.47
N ASP A 80 -7.35 -15.80 4.44
CA ASP A 80 -6.14 -16.65 4.41
C ASP A 80 -5.33 -16.46 3.12
N GLU A 81 -6.01 -16.41 1.98
CA GLU A 81 -5.36 -16.17 0.68
C GLU A 81 -4.76 -14.77 0.63
N LEU A 82 -5.40 -13.79 1.27
CA LEU A 82 -4.91 -12.42 1.33
C LEU A 82 -3.66 -12.28 2.22
N LYS A 83 -3.63 -13.00 3.35
CA LYS A 83 -2.45 -13.11 4.22
C LYS A 83 -1.28 -13.76 3.49
N ALA A 84 -1.53 -14.88 2.79
CA ALA A 84 -0.51 -15.58 2.01
C ALA A 84 0.03 -14.72 0.84
N ALA A 85 -0.86 -14.00 0.14
CA ALA A 85 -0.48 -13.09 -0.93
C ALA A 85 0.38 -11.92 -0.42
N LEU A 86 0.00 -11.32 0.71
CA LEU A 86 0.77 -10.25 1.35
C LEU A 86 2.16 -10.75 1.77
N GLU A 87 2.23 -11.88 2.46
CA GLU A 87 3.49 -12.50 2.89
C GLU A 87 4.46 -12.68 1.71
N LYS A 88 3.96 -13.29 0.62
CA LYS A 88 4.73 -13.54 -0.60
C LYS A 88 5.18 -12.25 -1.29
N HIS A 89 4.34 -11.21 -1.29
CA HIS A 89 4.68 -9.92 -1.88
C HIS A 89 5.79 -9.23 -1.09
N ILE A 90 5.68 -9.20 0.24
CA ILE A 90 6.68 -8.58 1.13
C ILE A 90 8.02 -9.30 0.98
N ALA A 91 8.03 -10.63 0.97
CA ALA A 91 9.25 -11.41 0.79
C ALA A 91 9.98 -11.04 -0.51
N ARG A 92 9.27 -11.01 -1.63
CA ARG A 92 9.83 -10.63 -2.94
C ARG A 92 10.38 -9.21 -2.97
N GLN A 93 9.67 -8.27 -2.36
CA GLN A 93 10.07 -6.86 -2.34
C GLN A 93 11.27 -6.63 -1.42
N GLY A 94 11.33 -7.32 -0.27
CA GLY A 94 12.49 -7.32 0.61
C GLY A 94 13.73 -7.93 -0.05
N GLU A 95 13.58 -9.08 -0.72
CA GLU A 95 14.66 -9.70 -1.52
C GLU A 95 15.18 -8.74 -2.59
N ALA A 96 14.28 -8.15 -3.39
CA ALA A 96 14.65 -7.22 -4.45
C ALA A 96 15.31 -5.93 -3.91
N ALA A 97 14.91 -5.45 -2.74
CA ALA A 97 15.53 -4.29 -2.09
C ALA A 97 16.95 -4.62 -1.61
N LEU A 98 17.15 -5.78 -0.99
CA LEU A 98 18.46 -6.23 -0.54
C LEU A 98 19.42 -6.57 -1.70
N ASP A 99 18.88 -7.12 -2.79
CA ASP A 99 19.68 -7.43 -3.98
C ASP A 99 20.26 -6.17 -4.64
N LYS A 100 19.52 -5.06 -4.66
CA LYS A 100 20.00 -3.78 -5.20
C LYS A 100 21.17 -3.18 -4.43
N ILE A 101 21.27 -3.48 -3.14
CA ILE A 101 22.33 -2.96 -2.28
C ILE A 101 23.42 -4.00 -2.03
N ALA A 102 23.37 -5.18 -2.65
CA ALA A 102 24.12 -6.34 -2.21
C ALA A 102 25.64 -6.11 -2.16
N ASP A 103 26.19 -5.38 -3.13
CA ASP A 103 27.62 -5.08 -3.21
C ASP A 103 28.08 -4.04 -2.18
N VAL A 104 27.19 -3.11 -1.82
CA VAL A 104 27.47 -2.04 -0.85
C VAL A 104 27.30 -2.57 0.58
N ALA A 105 26.22 -3.30 0.83
CA ALA A 105 25.81 -3.78 2.15
C ALA A 105 26.82 -4.75 2.79
N ILE A 106 27.65 -5.44 2.00
CA ILE A 106 28.74 -6.30 2.52
C ILE A 106 29.78 -5.48 3.28
N ASN A 107 30.04 -4.26 2.82
CA ASN A 107 31.03 -3.37 3.42
C ASN A 107 30.39 -2.30 4.33
N ASP A 108 29.07 -2.13 4.25
CA ASP A 108 28.29 -1.23 5.09
C ASP A 108 27.06 -1.93 5.69
N PRO A 109 27.20 -2.56 6.87
CA PRO A 109 26.10 -3.21 7.57
C PRO A 109 24.95 -2.26 7.94
N LYS A 110 25.19 -0.94 8.03
CA LYS A 110 24.12 0.02 8.31
C LYS A 110 23.15 0.10 7.14
N GLN A 111 23.65 0.04 5.91
CA GLN A 111 22.81 0.06 4.71
C GLN A 111 21.93 -1.19 4.63
N TYR A 112 22.45 -2.36 5.07
CA TYR A 112 21.67 -3.59 5.19
C TYR A 112 20.51 -3.42 6.18
N VAL A 113 20.82 -3.00 7.41
CA VAL A 113 19.82 -2.84 8.48
C VAL A 113 18.79 -1.77 8.15
N SER A 114 19.21 -0.62 7.62
CA SER A 114 18.29 0.46 7.23
C SER A 114 17.29 -0.02 6.18
N THR A 115 17.75 -0.77 5.18
CA THR A 115 16.87 -1.26 4.10
C THR A 115 15.83 -2.24 4.63
N ILE A 116 16.20 -3.12 5.57
CA ILE A 116 15.26 -4.02 6.24
C ILE A 116 14.21 -3.20 7.02
N LEU A 117 14.66 -2.22 7.80
CA LEU A 117 13.78 -1.36 8.58
C LEU A 117 12.81 -0.58 7.71
N ASP A 118 13.25 -0.07 6.56
CA ASP A 118 12.40 0.69 5.63
C ASP A 118 11.30 -0.20 5.02
N VAL A 119 11.66 -1.42 4.59
CA VAL A 119 10.69 -2.41 4.09
C VAL A 119 9.68 -2.76 5.18
N HIS A 120 10.15 -3.11 6.38
CA HIS A 120 9.28 -3.44 7.51
C HIS A 120 8.34 -2.27 7.85
N LYS A 121 8.87 -1.05 7.95
CA LYS A 121 8.09 0.15 8.32
C LYS A 121 7.01 0.48 7.29
N ARG A 122 7.31 0.31 5.99
CA ARG A 122 6.34 0.49 4.91
C ARG A 122 5.18 -0.50 5.03
N TYR A 123 5.48 -1.80 5.16
CA TYR A 123 4.43 -2.82 5.20
C TYR A 123 3.70 -2.89 6.54
N HIS A 124 4.35 -2.52 7.65
CA HIS A 124 3.67 -2.32 8.92
C HIS A 124 2.64 -1.18 8.85
N GLN A 125 2.96 -0.07 8.15
CA GLN A 125 1.99 0.99 7.89
C GLN A 125 0.81 0.48 7.05
N LEU A 126 1.07 -0.31 6.01
CA LEU A 126 0.00 -0.93 5.22
C LEU A 126 -0.90 -1.83 6.09
N VAL A 127 -0.32 -2.72 6.89
CA VAL A 127 -1.08 -3.60 7.81
C VAL A 127 -1.91 -2.80 8.81
N THR A 128 -1.34 -1.72 9.34
CA THR A 128 -2.06 -0.83 10.26
C THR A 128 -3.23 -0.12 9.58
N CYS A 129 -3.02 0.40 8.37
CA CYS A 129 -3.99 1.24 7.68
C CYS A 129 -5.06 0.45 6.94
N ALA A 130 -4.69 -0.59 6.17
CA ALA A 130 -5.60 -1.33 5.31
C ALA A 130 -6.19 -2.59 5.98
N PHE A 131 -5.44 -3.21 6.90
CA PHE A 131 -5.82 -4.47 7.54
C PHE A 131 -6.11 -4.32 9.04
N LYS A 132 -6.35 -3.09 9.50
CA LYS A 132 -6.74 -2.74 10.88
C LYS A 132 -5.84 -3.35 11.95
N ASN A 133 -4.55 -3.55 11.64
CA ASN A 133 -3.59 -4.21 12.51
C ASN A 133 -4.04 -5.62 12.96
N GLU A 134 -4.70 -6.37 12.07
CA GLU A 134 -5.15 -7.73 12.37
C GLU A 134 -3.95 -8.68 12.62
N PRO A 135 -4.00 -9.52 13.68
CA PRO A 135 -2.84 -10.31 14.11
C PRO A 135 -2.27 -11.27 13.06
N GLY A 136 -3.11 -11.86 12.22
CA GLY A 136 -2.67 -12.74 11.14
C GLY A 136 -1.85 -12.02 10.07
N PHE A 137 -2.23 -10.80 9.68
CA PHE A 137 -1.45 -9.98 8.75
C PHE A 137 -0.13 -9.50 9.36
N VAL A 138 -0.09 -9.20 10.67
CA VAL A 138 1.15 -8.92 11.40
C VAL A 138 2.06 -10.15 11.39
N GLN A 139 1.51 -11.34 11.65
CA GLN A 139 2.28 -12.59 11.59
C GLN A 139 2.83 -12.85 10.18
N SER A 140 2.04 -12.60 9.13
CA SER A 140 2.50 -12.71 7.74
C SER A 140 3.60 -11.71 7.39
N LEU A 141 3.55 -10.48 7.92
CA LEU A 141 4.64 -9.52 7.79
C LEU A 141 5.93 -10.02 8.46
N ASP A 142 5.85 -10.52 9.69
CA ASP A 142 7.01 -11.01 10.44
C ASP A 142 7.65 -12.24 9.77
N LYS A 143 6.82 -13.17 9.28
CA LYS A 143 7.25 -14.33 8.51
C LYS A 143 7.96 -13.91 7.23
N ALA A 144 7.38 -12.98 6.47
CA ALA A 144 8.00 -12.48 5.25
C ALA A 144 9.35 -11.80 5.52
N CYS A 145 9.44 -10.98 6.57
CA CYS A 145 10.68 -10.34 6.99
C CYS A 145 11.75 -11.38 7.32
N THR A 146 11.40 -12.37 8.14
CA THR A 146 12.31 -13.48 8.46
C THR A 146 12.78 -14.21 7.21
N ALA A 147 11.88 -14.45 6.25
CA ALA A 147 12.22 -15.14 5.00
C ALA A 147 13.27 -14.38 4.17
N PHE A 148 13.05 -13.09 3.87
CA PHE A 148 13.99 -12.35 3.01
C PHE A 148 15.28 -11.95 3.73
N ILE A 149 15.27 -11.78 5.06
CA ILE A 149 16.49 -11.53 5.86
C ILE A 149 17.40 -12.77 5.85
N ASN A 150 16.81 -13.96 5.93
CA ASN A 150 17.58 -15.22 5.92
C ASN A 150 17.98 -15.66 4.51
N ARG A 151 17.26 -15.22 3.48
CA ARG A 151 17.50 -15.58 2.08
C ARG A 151 17.65 -14.34 1.22
N ASN A 152 18.87 -13.80 1.14
CA ASN A 152 19.20 -12.71 0.22
C ASN A 152 20.63 -12.83 -0.31
N ASN A 153 20.97 -12.04 -1.32
CA ASN A 153 22.31 -12.10 -1.91
C ASN A 153 23.40 -11.49 -1.03
N VAL A 154 23.07 -10.66 -0.02
CA VAL A 154 24.05 -10.14 0.95
C VAL A 154 24.59 -11.28 1.81
N THR A 155 23.71 -12.09 2.42
CA THR A 155 24.10 -13.25 3.23
C THR A 155 24.80 -14.33 2.40
N LYS A 156 24.38 -14.55 1.14
CA LYS A 156 25.10 -15.47 0.23
C LYS A 156 26.53 -15.00 -0.05
N LYS A 157 26.71 -13.72 -0.40
CA LYS A 157 28.03 -13.15 -0.71
C LYS A 157 28.94 -13.09 0.53
N ALA A 158 28.38 -12.80 1.70
CA ALA A 158 29.13 -12.84 2.97
C ALA A 158 29.68 -14.24 3.26
N ASN A 159 28.86 -15.29 3.12
CA ASN A 159 29.29 -16.67 3.33
C ASN A 159 30.39 -17.13 2.34
N VAL A 160 30.35 -16.65 1.09
CA VAL A 160 31.39 -16.94 0.09
C VAL A 160 32.69 -16.21 0.42
N SER A 161 32.62 -14.96 0.89
CA SER A 161 33.81 -14.20 1.33
C SER A 161 34.52 -14.87 2.51
N ASP A 162 33.79 -15.43 3.46
CA ASP A 162 34.39 -16.13 4.61
C ASP A 162 35.01 -17.48 4.21
N ALA A 163 34.41 -18.20 3.25
CA ALA A 163 34.98 -19.44 2.72
C ALA A 163 36.30 -19.22 1.95
N LEU A 164 36.42 -18.11 1.22
CA LEU A 164 37.64 -17.74 0.48
C LEU A 164 38.80 -17.30 1.39
N LYS A 165 38.52 -16.78 2.59
CA LYS A 165 39.54 -16.40 3.59
C LYS A 165 40.14 -17.59 4.35
N MET A 166 39.52 -18.76 4.25
CA MET A 166 39.91 -20.00 4.94
C MET A 166 40.74 -20.95 4.05
N MET A 167 40.98 -20.59 2.79
CA MET A 167 41.87 -21.26 1.84
C MET A 167 43.21 -20.54 1.75
#